data_AF-A0A2V5H7R5-F1
#
_entry.id   AF-A0A2V5H7R5-F1
#
_cell.length_a   1.000
_cell.length_b   1.000
_cell.length_c   1.000
_cell.angle_alpha   90.00
_cell.angle_beta   90.00
_cell.angle_gamma   90.00
#
_symmetry.space_group_name_H-M   'P 1'
#
loop_
_entity.id
_entity.type
_entity.pdbx_description
1 polymer ?
#
loop_
_entity_poly.entity_id
_entity_poly.type
_entity_poly.pdbx_seq_one_letter_code
_entity_poly.pdbx_strand_id
1 'polypeptide(L)'
;KIRQFPGPVWARSTNLQRLNWLQTGRSHKIHTELHDKYGTFVRLGPNMISISDPNALPTVYPSRLGVKKGNFYRALMPFVGKGDFLPLVFNTRDEPFHRVLRKPIAPLYTMSNVLTFENTVDRVLDLLVAQLDTRFAEQQRVFDLGSWLQLFAFESMASMTFSKQYGFLETGRDDTGLLYTI
;
A
#
# COMPACT_ATOMS: atom_id res chain seq x y z
N LYS A 1 -7.84 2.34 -29.08
CA LYS A 1 -7.83 3.82 -28.91
C LYS A 1 -8.73 4.18 -27.74
N ILE A 2 -8.30 4.98 -26.77
CA ILE A 2 -9.03 5.24 -25.50
C ILE A 2 -10.23 6.21 -25.62
N ARG A 3 -10.45 6.81 -26.80
CA ARG A 3 -11.54 7.77 -27.05
C ARG A 3 -12.94 7.15 -26.99
N GLN A 4 -13.03 5.82 -27.14
CA GLN A 4 -14.27 5.07 -27.09
C GLN A 4 -14.86 4.97 -25.67
N PHE A 5 -14.06 5.19 -24.65
CA PHE A 5 -14.50 5.03 -23.27
C PHE A 5 -15.17 6.31 -22.75
N PRO A 6 -16.34 6.19 -22.10
CA PRO A 6 -17.05 7.31 -21.51
C PRO A 6 -16.28 7.87 -20.31
N GLY A 7 -16.59 9.11 -19.92
CA GLY A 7 -15.98 9.75 -18.77
C GLY A 7 -16.16 11.27 -18.79
N PRO A 8 -15.70 11.97 -17.75
CA PRO A 8 -15.81 13.42 -17.66
C PRO A 8 -15.20 14.14 -18.87
N VAL A 9 -15.81 15.27 -19.28
CA VAL A 9 -15.37 16.02 -20.47
C VAL A 9 -13.91 16.46 -20.34
N TRP A 10 -13.52 16.97 -19.17
CA TRP A 10 -12.16 17.42 -18.90
C TRP A 10 -11.13 16.29 -18.90
N ALA A 11 -11.53 15.07 -18.51
CA ALA A 11 -10.68 13.89 -18.58
C ALA A 11 -10.22 13.55 -20.02
N ARG A 12 -10.86 14.11 -21.05
CA ARG A 12 -10.44 13.93 -22.44
C ARG A 12 -9.16 14.68 -22.79
N SER A 13 -8.94 15.83 -22.14
CA SER A 13 -7.92 16.81 -22.54
C SER A 13 -6.88 17.09 -21.45
N THR A 14 -7.25 16.96 -20.17
CA THR A 14 -6.35 17.30 -19.06
C THR A 14 -6.48 16.37 -17.85
N ASN A 15 -5.42 16.31 -17.03
CA ASN A 15 -5.42 15.64 -15.73
C ASN A 15 -5.82 16.58 -14.57
N LEU A 16 -6.05 17.87 -14.83
CA LEU A 16 -6.34 18.87 -13.78
C LEU A 16 -7.57 18.51 -12.94
N GLN A 17 -8.61 17.97 -13.58
CA GLN A 17 -9.81 17.53 -12.87
C GLN A 17 -9.49 16.43 -11.84
N ARG A 18 -8.61 15.48 -12.19
CA ARG A 18 -8.18 14.42 -11.29
C ARG A 18 -7.28 14.95 -10.16
N LEU A 19 -6.45 15.96 -10.44
CA LEU A 19 -5.68 16.63 -9.39
C LEU A 19 -6.60 17.29 -8.35
N ASN A 20 -7.66 17.96 -8.82
CA ASN A 20 -8.67 18.53 -7.93
C ASN A 20 -9.35 17.44 -7.07
N TRP A 21 -9.75 16.30 -7.66
CA TRP A 21 -10.34 15.20 -6.90
C TRP A 21 -9.42 14.68 -5.78
N LEU A 22 -8.11 14.62 -6.00
CA LEU A 22 -7.16 14.24 -4.96
C LEU A 22 -7.12 15.25 -3.81
N GLN A 23 -7.16 16.55 -4.12
CA GLN A 23 -7.18 17.61 -3.11
C GLN A 23 -8.42 17.57 -2.20
N THR A 24 -9.53 16.98 -2.68
CA THR A 24 -10.74 16.83 -1.85
C THR A 24 -10.64 15.73 -0.78
N GLY A 25 -9.66 14.83 -0.85
CA GLY A 25 -9.58 13.63 -0.01
C GLY A 25 -10.68 12.58 -0.27
N ARG A 26 -11.56 12.81 -1.24
CA ARG A 26 -12.72 11.95 -1.56
C ARG A 26 -12.61 11.27 -2.94
N SER A 27 -11.40 11.17 -3.48
CA SER A 27 -11.13 10.59 -4.81
C SER A 27 -11.74 9.20 -5.02
N HIS A 28 -11.69 8.35 -3.99
CA HIS A 28 -12.29 7.01 -4.02
C HIS A 28 -13.81 7.05 -4.25
N LYS A 29 -14.54 7.94 -3.55
CA LYS A 29 -15.99 8.12 -3.74
C LYS A 29 -16.31 8.66 -5.13
N ILE A 30 -15.53 9.65 -5.58
CA ILE A 30 -15.69 10.23 -6.92
C ILE A 30 -15.49 9.16 -7.99
N HIS A 31 -14.49 8.29 -7.85
CA HIS A 31 -14.30 7.19 -8.80
C HIS A 31 -15.49 6.22 -8.80
N THR A 32 -16.03 5.88 -7.63
CA THR A 32 -17.26 5.06 -7.52
C THR A 32 -18.43 5.72 -8.24
N GLU A 33 -18.74 6.97 -7.94
CA GLU A 33 -19.83 7.73 -8.58
C GLU A 33 -19.67 7.83 -10.11
N LEU A 34 -18.43 7.93 -10.59
CA LEU A 34 -18.13 7.93 -12.02
C LEU A 34 -18.39 6.56 -12.66
N HIS A 35 -18.08 5.47 -11.96
CA HIS A 35 -18.40 4.13 -12.41
C HIS A 35 -19.91 3.86 -12.39
N ASP A 36 -20.64 4.38 -11.39
CA ASP A 36 -22.10 4.32 -11.35
C ASP A 36 -22.74 5.06 -12.53
N LYS A 37 -22.14 6.18 -12.95
CA LYS A 37 -22.64 7.02 -14.04
C LYS A 37 -22.26 6.54 -15.44
N TYR A 38 -21.02 6.10 -15.64
CA TYR A 38 -20.44 5.83 -16.96
C TYR A 38 -20.21 4.33 -17.23
N GLY A 39 -20.45 3.46 -16.25
CA GLY A 39 -20.29 2.01 -16.35
C GLY A 39 -18.89 1.52 -15.95
N THR A 40 -18.54 0.32 -16.40
CA THR A 40 -17.37 -0.40 -15.87
C THR A 40 -16.03 0.08 -16.42
N PHE A 41 -16.01 0.77 -17.56
CA PHE A 41 -14.79 1.35 -18.15
C PHE A 41 -14.93 2.86 -18.25
N VAL A 42 -14.17 3.59 -17.43
CA VAL A 42 -14.29 5.05 -17.34
C VAL A 42 -12.95 5.72 -17.62
N ARG A 43 -12.95 6.69 -18.52
CA ARG A 43 -11.79 7.53 -18.79
C ARG A 43 -11.62 8.58 -17.70
N LEU A 44 -10.56 8.46 -16.89
CA LEU A 44 -10.21 9.41 -15.82
C LEU A 44 -9.12 10.41 -16.20
N GLY A 45 -8.55 10.29 -17.40
CA GLY A 45 -7.59 11.25 -17.90
C GLY A 45 -7.23 11.03 -19.37
N PRO A 46 -6.38 11.90 -19.94
CA PRO A 46 -6.09 11.88 -21.36
C PRO A 46 -5.51 10.55 -21.81
N ASN A 47 -4.79 9.84 -20.93
CA ASN A 47 -4.15 8.54 -21.17
C ASN A 47 -4.45 7.53 -20.03
N MET A 48 -5.61 7.61 -19.38
CA MET A 48 -5.95 6.77 -18.22
C MET A 48 -7.40 6.28 -18.26
N ILE A 49 -7.57 4.98 -18.06
CA ILE A 49 -8.87 4.30 -17.92
C ILE A 49 -8.91 3.63 -16.57
N SER A 50 -10.00 3.82 -15.84
CA SER A 50 -10.37 3.07 -14.65
C SER A 50 -11.30 1.93 -15.06
N ILE A 51 -11.08 0.75 -14.49
CA ILE A 51 -11.78 -0.47 -14.85
C ILE A 51 -12.35 -1.08 -13.57
N SER A 52 -13.67 -1.31 -13.55
CA SER A 52 -14.37 -1.99 -12.46
C SER A 52 -14.97 -3.35 -12.88
N ASP A 53 -14.68 -3.81 -14.10
CA ASP A 53 -15.15 -5.12 -14.61
C ASP A 53 -14.23 -6.27 -14.12
N PRO A 54 -14.74 -7.25 -13.36
CA PRO A 54 -13.96 -8.42 -12.94
C PRO A 54 -13.44 -9.24 -14.14
N ASN A 55 -14.15 -9.25 -15.26
CA ASN A 55 -13.75 -10.00 -16.46
C ASN A 55 -12.50 -9.42 -17.13
N ALA A 56 -12.12 -8.19 -16.79
CA ALA A 56 -10.89 -7.57 -17.29
C ALA A 56 -9.64 -8.02 -16.52
N LEU A 57 -9.77 -8.65 -15.35
CA LEU A 57 -8.63 -9.06 -14.51
C LEU A 57 -7.63 -9.96 -15.26
N PRO A 58 -8.03 -11.00 -16.02
CA PRO A 58 -7.07 -11.83 -16.75
C PRO A 58 -6.32 -11.07 -17.84
N THR A 59 -6.91 -10.01 -18.39
CA THR A 59 -6.28 -9.15 -19.41
C THR A 59 -5.28 -8.17 -18.79
N VAL A 60 -5.63 -7.56 -17.65
CA VAL A 60 -4.78 -6.56 -16.98
C VAL A 60 -3.68 -7.23 -16.17
N TYR A 61 -4.01 -8.32 -15.47
CA TYR A 61 -3.15 -9.08 -14.58
C TYR A 61 -3.04 -10.56 -15.02
N PRO A 62 -2.51 -10.84 -16.23
CA PRO A 62 -2.28 -12.22 -16.65
C PRO A 62 -1.19 -12.89 -15.80
N SER A 63 -1.18 -14.22 -15.80
CA SER A 63 -0.14 -15.04 -15.14
C SER A 63 1.24 -14.93 -15.79
N ARG A 64 1.30 -14.46 -17.03
CA ARG A 64 2.54 -14.15 -17.79
C ARG A 64 2.79 -12.64 -17.78
N LEU A 65 3.83 -12.18 -18.49
CA LEU A 65 4.12 -10.76 -18.69
C LEU A 65 2.86 -10.01 -19.16
N GLY A 66 2.31 -9.19 -18.27
CA GLY A 66 1.04 -8.48 -18.46
C GLY A 66 1.21 -7.02 -18.83
N VAL A 67 0.20 -6.22 -18.46
CA VAL A 67 0.25 -4.77 -18.64
C VAL A 67 1.40 -4.21 -17.79
N LYS A 68 2.37 -3.59 -18.47
CA LYS A 68 3.51 -2.96 -17.79
C LYS A 68 3.02 -1.87 -16.84
N LYS A 69 3.64 -1.82 -15.65
CA LYS A 69 3.45 -0.74 -14.69
C LYS A 69 3.61 0.64 -15.37
N GLY A 70 2.63 1.50 -15.15
CA GLY A 70 2.57 2.83 -15.76
C GLY A 70 3.57 3.82 -15.17
N ASN A 71 3.61 5.04 -15.73
CA ASN A 71 4.48 6.12 -15.25
C ASN A 71 4.22 6.54 -13.80
N PHE A 72 3.05 6.20 -13.23
CA PHE A 72 2.68 6.46 -11.83
C PHE A 72 3.78 6.03 -10.86
N TYR A 73 4.36 4.85 -11.06
CA TYR A 73 5.39 4.31 -10.17
C TYR A 73 6.70 5.10 -10.17
N ARG A 74 6.97 5.91 -11.20
CA ARG A 74 8.17 6.76 -11.24
C ARG A 74 8.14 7.83 -10.16
N ALA A 75 6.96 8.33 -9.81
CA ALA A 75 6.80 9.32 -8.74
C ALA A 75 7.08 8.73 -7.34
N LEU A 76 7.11 7.41 -7.22
CA LEU A 76 7.33 6.67 -5.96
C LEU A 76 8.77 6.15 -5.85
N MET A 77 9.66 6.53 -6.77
CA MET A 77 11.07 6.13 -6.72
C MET A 77 11.86 7.09 -5.83
N PRO A 78 12.61 6.59 -4.83
CA PRO A 78 13.50 7.43 -4.05
C PRO A 78 14.55 8.08 -4.94
N PHE A 79 14.83 9.34 -4.65
CA PHE A 79 15.91 10.09 -5.29
C PHE A 79 17.22 9.83 -4.53
N VAL A 80 18.29 9.44 -5.24
CA VAL A 80 19.58 9.07 -4.61
C VAL A 80 20.67 10.13 -4.86
N GLY A 81 20.29 11.32 -5.33
CA GLY A 81 21.26 12.33 -5.76
C GLY A 81 21.79 12.05 -7.17
N LYS A 82 22.55 13.02 -7.73
CA LYS A 82 23.13 12.99 -9.09
C LYS A 82 22.14 12.84 -10.25
N GLY A 83 20.84 13.01 -10.00
CA GLY A 83 19.80 12.89 -11.04
C GLY A 83 19.23 11.49 -11.19
N ASP A 84 19.68 10.52 -10.38
CA ASP A 84 19.28 9.12 -10.50
C ASP A 84 18.19 8.73 -9.49
N PHE A 85 17.32 7.83 -9.95
CA PHE A 85 16.24 7.24 -9.16
C PHE A 85 16.59 5.79 -8.83
N LEU A 86 16.27 5.35 -7.61
CA LEU A 86 16.46 3.96 -7.21
C LEU A 86 15.20 3.13 -7.51
N PRO A 87 15.25 2.18 -8.46
CA PRO A 87 14.13 1.28 -8.68
C PRO A 87 14.12 0.21 -7.57
N LEU A 88 13.00 0.13 -6.86
CA LEU A 88 12.71 -0.85 -5.82
C LEU A 88 11.77 -1.94 -6.36
N VAL A 89 11.65 -3.05 -5.63
CA VAL A 89 10.78 -4.19 -6.01
C VAL A 89 9.33 -3.73 -6.29
N PHE A 90 8.82 -2.76 -5.54
CA PHE A 90 7.46 -2.25 -5.70
C PHE A 90 7.28 -1.36 -6.95
N ASN A 91 8.22 -0.48 -7.24
CA ASN A 91 8.04 0.62 -8.19
C ASN A 91 8.80 0.45 -9.52
N THR A 92 9.72 -0.50 -9.63
CA THR A 92 10.40 -0.78 -10.89
C THR A 92 9.39 -1.19 -11.97
N ARG A 93 9.63 -0.70 -13.19
CA ARG A 93 8.83 -0.98 -14.40
C ARG A 93 9.56 -1.91 -15.37
N ASP A 94 10.82 -2.23 -15.08
CA ASP A 94 11.63 -3.19 -15.81
C ASP A 94 11.39 -4.58 -15.19
N GLU A 95 10.76 -5.46 -15.97
CA GLU A 95 10.38 -6.81 -15.55
C GLU A 95 11.57 -7.76 -15.34
N PRO A 96 12.57 -7.82 -16.25
CA PRO A 96 13.84 -8.46 -15.96
C PRO A 96 14.48 -8.00 -14.64
N PHE A 97 14.59 -6.70 -14.41
CA PHE A 97 15.18 -6.17 -13.18
C PHE A 97 14.32 -6.48 -11.95
N HIS A 98 12.99 -6.35 -12.06
CA HIS A 98 12.04 -6.73 -11.03
C HIS A 98 12.21 -8.19 -10.60
N ARG A 99 12.43 -9.11 -11.55
CA ARG A 99 12.66 -10.53 -11.27
C ARG A 99 13.93 -10.74 -10.45
N VAL A 100 14.99 -10.00 -10.74
CA VAL A 100 16.25 -10.04 -9.97
C VAL A 100 16.01 -9.57 -8.54
N LEU A 101 15.33 -8.44 -8.34
CA LEU A 101 15.01 -7.91 -7.01
C LEU A 101 14.07 -8.83 -6.21
N ARG A 102 13.07 -9.43 -6.88
CA ARG A 102 12.08 -10.31 -6.23
C ARG A 102 12.66 -11.66 -5.83
N LYS A 103 13.63 -12.19 -6.59
CA LYS A 103 14.20 -13.53 -6.37
C LYS A 103 14.64 -13.81 -4.93
N PRO A 104 15.42 -12.95 -4.24
CA PRO A 104 15.80 -13.18 -2.85
C PRO A 104 14.65 -12.98 -1.84
N ILE A 105 13.63 -12.20 -2.20
CA ILE A 105 12.52 -11.85 -1.30
C ILE A 105 11.42 -12.93 -1.32
N ALA A 106 11.12 -13.49 -2.49
CA ALA A 106 9.99 -14.40 -2.68
C ALA A 106 9.98 -15.62 -1.73
N PRO A 107 11.11 -16.28 -1.40
CA PRO A 107 11.13 -17.39 -0.46
C PRO A 107 10.60 -17.03 0.94
N LEU A 108 10.79 -15.78 1.40
CA LEU A 108 10.34 -15.33 2.73
C LEU A 108 8.81 -15.38 2.87
N TYR A 109 8.09 -15.29 1.74
CA TYR A 109 6.63 -15.30 1.68
C TYR A 109 6.05 -16.68 1.33
N THR A 110 6.86 -17.74 1.36
CA THR A 110 6.36 -19.11 1.21
C THR A 110 5.65 -19.55 2.48
N MET A 111 4.61 -20.39 2.37
CA MET A 111 3.86 -20.87 3.54
C MET A 111 4.78 -21.44 4.62
N SER A 112 5.78 -22.24 4.24
CA SER A 112 6.74 -22.82 5.18
C SER A 112 7.51 -21.76 5.97
N ASN A 113 7.95 -20.66 5.33
CA ASN A 113 8.66 -19.59 6.02
C ASN A 113 7.70 -18.67 6.79
N VAL A 114 6.50 -18.42 6.29
CA VAL A 114 5.49 -17.63 7.00
C VAL A 114 5.18 -18.25 8.36
N LEU A 115 5.03 -19.59 8.42
CA LEU A 115 4.79 -20.32 9.67
C LEU A 115 5.95 -20.17 10.68
N THR A 116 7.19 -19.94 10.22
CA THR A 116 8.30 -19.72 11.17
C THR A 116 8.18 -18.40 11.94
N PHE A 117 7.39 -17.45 11.46
CA PHE A 117 7.16 -16.16 12.11
C PHE A 117 5.98 -16.18 13.11
N GLU A 118 5.19 -17.25 13.15
CA GLU A 118 4.00 -17.37 14.01
C GLU A 118 4.33 -17.07 15.48
N ASN A 119 5.33 -17.76 16.04
CA ASN A 119 5.81 -17.53 17.40
C ASN A 119 6.25 -16.07 17.65
N THR A 120 6.78 -15.38 16.63
CA THR A 120 7.19 -13.98 16.77
C THR A 120 5.97 -13.07 16.83
N VAL A 121 4.98 -13.30 15.97
CA VAL A 121 3.74 -12.52 15.95
C VAL A 121 2.92 -12.76 17.22
N ASP A 122 2.82 -14.00 17.69
CA ASP A 122 2.11 -14.36 18.93
C ASP A 122 2.67 -13.61 20.13
N ARG A 123 4.00 -13.51 20.25
CA ARG A 123 4.64 -12.76 21.34
C ARG A 123 4.31 -11.27 21.30
N VAL A 124 4.26 -10.68 20.10
CA VAL A 124 3.90 -9.26 19.93
C VAL A 124 2.41 -9.05 20.21
N LEU A 125 1.57 -10.04 19.90
CA LEU A 125 0.14 -10.02 20.20
C LEU A 125 -0.12 -10.13 21.70
N ASP A 126 0.55 -11.06 22.39
CA ASP A 126 0.49 -11.21 23.85
C ASP A 126 0.89 -9.90 24.53
N LEU A 127 1.95 -9.26 24.03
CA LEU A 127 2.39 -7.96 24.53
C LEU A 127 1.33 -6.87 24.30
N LEU A 128 0.71 -6.82 23.12
CA LEU A 128 -0.39 -5.89 22.86
C LEU A 128 -1.53 -6.09 23.86
N VAL A 129 -2.00 -7.33 24.03
CA VAL A 129 -3.11 -7.65 24.95
C VAL A 129 -2.75 -7.25 26.38
N ALA A 130 -1.55 -7.61 26.86
CA ALA A 130 -1.09 -7.24 28.20
C ALA A 130 -1.07 -5.71 28.41
N GLN A 131 -0.62 -4.94 27.41
CA GLN A 131 -0.62 -3.48 27.48
C GLN A 131 -2.04 -2.90 27.46
N LEU A 132 -2.94 -3.48 26.69
CA LEU A 132 -4.35 -3.06 26.65
C LEU A 132 -5.05 -3.33 27.98
N ASP A 133 -4.83 -4.50 28.58
CA ASP A 133 -5.42 -4.89 29.86
C ASP A 133 -4.96 -3.95 30.99
N THR A 134 -3.64 -3.83 31.16
CA THR A 134 -3.02 -3.06 32.26
C THR A 134 -3.26 -1.55 32.18
N ARG A 135 -3.25 -0.97 30.97
CA ARG A 135 -3.37 0.48 30.79
C ARG A 135 -4.80 0.97 30.64
N PHE A 136 -5.71 0.12 30.15
CA PHE A 136 -7.06 0.56 29.78
C PHE A 136 -8.17 -0.29 30.38
N ALA A 137 -8.12 -1.62 30.28
CA ALA A 137 -9.22 -2.46 30.75
C ALA A 137 -9.37 -2.39 32.28
N GLU A 138 -8.29 -2.58 33.02
CA GLU A 138 -8.29 -2.51 34.50
C GLU A 138 -8.69 -1.12 35.02
N GLN A 139 -8.31 -0.07 34.29
CA GLN A 139 -8.57 1.32 34.65
C GLN A 139 -9.89 1.86 34.06
N GLN A 140 -10.61 1.05 33.28
CA GLN A 140 -11.81 1.44 32.53
C GLN A 140 -11.62 2.72 31.71
N ARG A 141 -10.46 2.86 31.07
CA ARG A 141 -10.05 4.07 30.36
C ARG A 141 -10.29 3.93 28.85
N VAL A 142 -10.86 4.97 28.24
CA VAL A 142 -11.01 5.05 26.79
C VAL A 142 -9.65 5.33 26.12
N PHE A 143 -9.41 4.68 24.99
CA PHE A 143 -8.20 4.86 24.18
C PHE A 143 -8.51 4.74 22.70
N ASP A 144 -7.58 5.21 21.86
CA ASP A 144 -7.66 5.03 20.41
C ASP A 144 -7.01 3.69 20.02
N LEU A 145 -7.84 2.72 19.64
CA LEU A 145 -7.39 1.42 19.16
C LEU A 145 -6.57 1.54 17.86
N GLY A 146 -6.85 2.54 17.01
CA GLY A 146 -6.13 2.74 15.74
C GLY A 146 -4.63 2.98 15.96
N SER A 147 -4.31 3.85 16.92
CA SER A 147 -2.92 4.12 17.33
C SER A 147 -2.21 2.86 17.86
N TRP A 148 -2.87 2.03 18.67
CA TRP A 148 -2.28 0.79 19.19
C TRP A 148 -2.09 -0.28 18.12
N LEU A 149 -3.03 -0.40 17.18
CA LEU A 149 -2.90 -1.29 16.03
C LEU A 149 -1.76 -0.85 15.09
N GLN A 150 -1.53 0.46 14.97
CA GLN A 150 -0.37 0.97 14.25
C GLN A 150 0.94 0.57 14.96
N LEU A 151 1.05 0.79 16.27
CA LEU A 151 2.23 0.35 17.04
C LEU A 151 2.47 -1.16 16.92
N PHE A 152 1.41 -1.96 17.00
CA PHE A 152 1.47 -3.41 16.80
C PHE A 152 1.99 -3.77 15.42
N ALA A 153 1.43 -3.19 14.35
CA ALA A 153 1.86 -3.50 12.98
C ALA A 153 3.35 -3.19 12.76
N PHE A 154 3.84 -2.09 13.32
CA PHE A 154 5.26 -1.72 13.25
C PHE A 154 6.15 -2.67 14.06
N GLU A 155 5.77 -2.97 15.31
CA GLU A 155 6.51 -3.89 16.17
C GLU A 155 6.58 -5.30 15.56
N SER A 156 5.49 -5.82 15.00
CA SER A 156 5.44 -7.12 14.32
C SER A 156 6.36 -7.14 13.11
N MET A 157 6.25 -6.15 12.21
CA MET A 157 7.09 -6.08 11.00
C MET A 157 8.58 -5.92 11.35
N ALA A 158 8.90 -5.09 12.34
CA ALA A 158 10.27 -4.87 12.78
C ALA A 158 10.85 -6.12 13.46
N SER A 159 10.07 -6.79 14.32
CA SER A 159 10.45 -8.05 14.95
C SER A 159 10.70 -9.17 13.92
N MET A 160 9.87 -9.27 12.88
CA MET A 160 10.07 -10.24 11.80
C MET A 160 11.29 -9.92 10.93
N THR A 161 11.59 -8.63 10.71
CA THR A 161 12.64 -8.20 9.79
C THR A 161 14.03 -8.18 10.45
N PHE A 162 14.10 -7.76 11.71
CA PHE A 162 15.36 -7.52 12.43
C PHE A 162 15.57 -8.47 13.61
N SER A 163 14.61 -9.36 13.89
CA SER A 163 14.63 -10.28 15.04
C SER A 163 14.84 -9.56 16.37
N LYS A 164 14.35 -8.32 16.48
CA LYS A 164 14.46 -7.46 17.66
C LYS A 164 13.15 -6.73 17.91
N GLN A 165 12.79 -6.64 19.18
CA GLN A 165 11.72 -5.76 19.64
C GLN A 165 12.26 -4.34 19.77
N TYR A 166 11.52 -3.38 19.24
CA TYR A 166 11.84 -1.95 19.28
C TYR A 166 11.15 -1.24 20.45
N GLY A 167 10.21 -1.92 21.12
CA GLY A 167 9.59 -1.46 22.35
C GLY A 167 8.42 -0.49 22.13
N PHE A 168 7.90 -0.36 20.90
CA PHE A 168 6.80 0.55 20.59
C PHE A 168 5.55 0.26 21.42
N LEU A 169 5.24 -1.02 21.62
CA LEU A 169 4.11 -1.46 22.44
C LEU A 169 4.38 -1.30 23.94
N GLU A 170 5.62 -1.53 24.39
CA GLU A 170 5.97 -1.43 25.81
C GLU A 170 5.82 -0.01 26.33
N THR A 171 6.31 0.97 25.56
CA THR A 171 6.22 2.39 25.90
C THR A 171 4.86 2.98 25.53
N GLY A 172 4.16 2.35 24.57
CA GLY A 172 2.91 2.85 23.98
C GLY A 172 3.15 4.09 23.11
N ARG A 173 4.39 4.31 22.65
CA ARG A 173 4.84 5.50 21.92
C ARG A 173 5.94 5.13 20.94
N ASP A 174 6.13 5.98 19.94
CA ASP A 174 7.30 5.94 19.08
C ASP A 174 8.34 6.94 19.56
N ASP A 175 9.24 6.46 20.43
CA ASP A 175 10.34 7.27 20.95
C ASP A 175 11.45 7.50 19.91
N THR A 176 11.42 6.76 18.79
CA THR A 176 12.41 6.83 17.71
C THR A 176 12.02 7.80 16.59
N GLY A 177 10.78 8.26 16.55
CA GLY A 177 10.23 9.07 15.46
C GLY A 177 10.10 8.33 14.12
N LEU A 178 10.22 6.99 14.14
CA LEU A 178 10.16 6.15 12.95
C LEU A 178 8.79 6.19 12.27
N LEU A 179 7.70 6.21 13.04
CA LEU A 179 6.32 6.30 12.55
C LEU A 179 6.04 7.63 11.86
N TYR A 180 6.70 8.70 12.28
CA TYR A 180 6.54 10.02 11.66
C TYR A 180 7.35 10.17 10.37
N THR A 181 8.40 9.36 10.21
CA THR A 181 9.35 9.45 9.09
C THR A 181 8.89 8.64 7.87
N ILE A 182 7.97 7.69 8.06
CA ILE A 182 7.42 6.78 7.04
C ILE A 182 6.09 7.33 6.52
#